data_AF-A0A846ZJ34-F1
#
_entry.id   AF-A0A846ZJ34-F1
#
_cell.length_a   1.000
_cell.length_b   1.000
_cell.length_c   1.000
_cell.angle_alpha   90.00
_cell.angle_beta   90.00
_cell.angle_gamma   90.00
#
_symmetry.space_group_name_H-M   'P 1'
#
loop_
_entity.id
_entity.type
_entity.pdbx_description
1 polymer ?
#
loop_
_entity_poly.entity_id
_entity_poly.type
_entity_poly.pdbx_seq_one_letter_code
_entity_poly.pdbx_strand_id
1 'polypeptide(L)'
;MYTIEFSNKNTGIAEPWVTFIQATKVVGKSTELVAPKLEATAVIGGKTTALVNGKSYSLSEIGNTLQMGPENWQGHVYLSDAALTPPTSGSFPVDMAYTDTSDHVRYQYLEFAGSTSTASADITYINWYSIPLEMQSTTQQASKTRGAPRSGASLSGLPATLAALSGGNAASVVKNAEGQIVRVISPNAGNPNWLPLYPSFRDYLKSVFIDSTQQIPINNAYSGVGKSTSPDLKPQTFQTTSVTYAGQTLEIKGTTSLLGDFTMRSEMIWQTFNSVIYLAVMNYSWSYAGNGGSIPGASDANGNTGDNNVFSAVSRDLMAGFAYGFVGSEKYGAKDSSTWMQASATDVFSNIQPNQPFYNPWANAFVANFSDVYTFPFNDFLSGYAPEINVDSGDTLTVTLLGTD
;
A
#
# COMPACT_ATOMS: atom_id res chain seq x y z
N MET A 1 8.63 23.92 7.70
CA MET A 1 7.24 23.50 7.97
C MET A 1 6.52 23.49 6.65
N TYR A 2 5.71 22.46 6.42
CA TYR A 2 4.79 22.39 5.30
C TYR A 2 3.37 22.55 5.83
N THR A 3 2.52 23.15 5.01
CA THR A 3 1.12 23.42 5.33
C THR A 3 0.26 22.32 4.74
N ILE A 4 -0.67 21.77 5.52
CA ILE A 4 -1.74 20.93 5.00
C ILE A 4 -3.03 21.73 5.06
N GLU A 5 -3.67 21.91 3.91
CA GLU A 5 -4.98 22.52 3.79
C GLU A 5 -6.02 21.45 3.50
N PHE A 6 -7.11 21.44 4.25
CA PHE A 6 -8.20 20.50 4.03
C PHE A 6 -9.33 21.18 3.28
N SER A 7 -9.91 20.47 2.32
CA SER A 7 -11.14 20.89 1.67
C SER A 7 -12.15 19.74 1.61
N ASN A 8 -13.42 20.09 1.63
CA ASN A 8 -14.51 19.13 1.64
C ASN A 8 -15.43 19.43 0.44
N LYS A 9 -15.47 18.52 -0.53
CA LYS A 9 -16.26 18.69 -1.76
C LYS A 9 -17.30 17.58 -1.87
N ASN A 10 -18.56 17.91 -1.64
CA ASN A 10 -19.71 17.05 -1.92
C ASN A 10 -19.72 15.68 -1.19
N THR A 11 -19.09 15.57 -0.02
CA THR A 11 -19.00 14.28 0.72
C THR A 11 -20.28 13.89 1.46
N GLY A 12 -21.21 14.83 1.64
CA GLY A 12 -22.30 14.70 2.61
C GLY A 12 -21.86 14.85 4.08
N ILE A 13 -20.56 15.05 4.34
CA ILE A 13 -20.01 15.29 5.68
C ILE A 13 -20.17 16.77 5.99
N ALA A 14 -21.04 17.11 6.95
CA ALA A 14 -21.30 18.50 7.30
C ALA A 14 -20.10 19.17 7.99
N GLU A 15 -19.45 18.46 8.91
CA GLU A 15 -18.33 18.96 9.69
C GLU A 15 -17.24 17.88 9.77
N PRO A 16 -16.26 17.87 8.85
CA PRO A 16 -15.20 16.88 8.89
C PRO A 16 -14.27 17.11 10.08
N TRP A 17 -13.63 16.03 10.52
CA TRP A 17 -12.68 16.00 11.63
C TRP A 17 -11.33 15.50 11.15
N VAL A 18 -10.27 16.05 11.73
CA VAL A 18 -8.90 15.56 11.56
C VAL A 18 -8.38 14.93 12.85
N THR A 19 -7.75 13.77 12.74
CA THR A 19 -7.03 13.12 13.83
C THR A 19 -5.65 12.73 13.34
N PHE A 20 -4.59 13.19 14.00
CA PHE A 20 -3.23 12.80 13.65
C PHE A 20 -2.71 11.76 14.64
N ILE A 21 -2.04 10.76 14.11
CA ILE A 21 -1.50 9.64 14.87
C ILE A 21 -0.05 9.42 14.45
N GLN A 22 0.90 9.65 15.35
CA GLN A 22 2.31 9.37 15.14
C GLN A 22 2.63 7.88 15.29
N ALA A 23 3.61 7.41 14.51
CA ALA A 23 4.18 6.08 14.64
C ALA A 23 4.96 5.93 15.97
N THR A 24 4.76 4.81 16.63
CA THR A 24 5.37 4.47 17.92
C THR A 24 5.81 3.00 17.91
N LYS A 25 6.88 2.68 18.63
CA LYS A 25 7.42 1.34 18.80
C LYS A 25 7.25 0.91 20.26
N VAL A 26 7.01 -0.37 20.48
CA VAL A 26 7.02 -0.95 21.82
C VAL A 26 8.46 -1.29 22.20
N VAL A 27 8.93 -0.75 23.32
CA VAL A 27 10.26 -1.02 23.90
C VAL A 27 10.05 -1.57 25.30
N GLY A 28 10.12 -2.90 25.44
CA GLY A 28 9.80 -3.57 26.70
C GLY A 28 8.32 -3.40 27.07
N LYS A 29 8.04 -2.68 28.16
CA LYS A 29 6.66 -2.36 28.62
C LYS A 29 6.22 -0.93 28.28
N SER A 30 7.09 -0.13 27.66
CA SER A 30 6.79 1.25 27.26
C SER A 30 6.53 1.34 25.76
N THR A 31 5.81 2.39 25.38
CA THR A 31 5.60 2.79 24.00
C THR A 31 6.40 4.06 23.77
N GLU A 32 7.33 4.04 22.82
CA GLU A 32 8.20 5.16 22.44
C GLU A 32 7.85 5.62 21.03
N LEU A 33 7.98 6.90 20.71
CA LEU A 33 7.82 7.36 19.33
C LEU A 33 8.93 6.78 18.44
N VAL A 34 8.60 6.40 17.20
CA VAL A 34 9.60 5.92 16.20
C VAL A 34 10.47 7.07 15.70
N ALA A 35 9.93 8.29 15.75
CA ALA A 35 10.59 9.53 15.39
C ALA A 35 10.39 10.57 16.52
N PRO A 36 11.05 11.73 16.46
CA PRO A 36 10.76 12.81 17.40
C PRO A 36 9.26 13.20 17.45
N LYS A 37 8.86 13.89 18.52
CA LYS A 37 7.46 14.29 18.71
C LYS A 37 7.07 15.26 17.60
N LEU A 38 5.97 14.97 16.92
CA LEU A 38 5.43 15.83 15.89
C LEU A 38 4.90 17.09 16.55
N GLU A 39 5.41 18.22 16.09
CA GLU A 39 4.82 19.53 16.37
C GLU A 39 3.79 19.82 15.28
N ALA A 40 2.58 19.28 15.47
CA ALA A 40 1.41 19.67 14.71
C ALA A 40 0.85 20.95 15.34
N THR A 41 0.61 22.01 14.56
CA THR A 41 -0.04 23.22 15.08
C THR A 41 -1.17 23.69 14.18
N ALA A 42 -2.16 24.36 14.77
CA ALA A 42 -3.22 25.06 14.04
C ALA A 42 -3.59 26.37 14.73
N VAL A 43 -4.28 27.27 14.03
CA VAL A 43 -4.77 28.52 14.61
C VAL A 43 -6.16 28.28 15.19
N ILE A 44 -6.26 28.18 16.51
CA ILE A 44 -7.52 27.98 17.24
C ILE A 44 -7.83 29.26 18.03
N GLY A 45 -8.97 29.90 17.75
CA GLY A 45 -9.34 31.16 18.40
C GLY A 45 -8.31 32.29 18.21
N GLY A 46 -7.65 32.32 17.04
CA GLY A 46 -6.61 33.31 16.71
C GLY A 46 -5.23 33.05 17.34
N LYS A 47 -5.02 31.89 17.99
CA LYS A 47 -3.74 31.51 18.59
C LYS A 47 -3.20 30.23 17.97
N THR A 48 -1.90 30.22 17.63
CA THR A 48 -1.18 29.00 17.27
C THR A 48 -1.18 28.04 18.46
N THR A 49 -1.85 26.90 18.27
CA THR A 49 -2.06 25.88 19.30
C THR A 49 -1.41 24.59 18.84
N ALA A 50 -0.60 23.99 19.71
CA ALA A 50 -0.07 22.65 19.48
C ALA A 50 -1.21 21.63 19.58
N LEU A 51 -1.33 20.79 18.55
CA LEU A 51 -2.29 19.72 18.54
C LEU A 51 -1.77 18.53 19.36
N VAL A 52 -2.69 17.71 19.88
CA VAL A 52 -2.38 16.56 20.73
C VAL A 52 -2.52 15.26 19.94
N ASN A 53 -1.47 14.44 19.93
CA ASN A 53 -1.45 13.17 19.22
C ASN A 53 -2.63 12.28 19.64
N GLY A 54 -3.37 11.75 18.66
CA GLY A 54 -4.57 10.95 18.89
C GLY A 54 -5.82 11.73 19.32
N LYS A 55 -5.76 13.06 19.41
CA LYS A 55 -6.94 13.90 19.63
C LYS A 55 -7.53 14.35 18.29
N SER A 56 -8.85 14.24 18.19
CA SER A 56 -9.64 14.72 17.06
C SER A 56 -9.94 16.21 17.18
N TYR A 57 -9.87 16.92 16.07
CA TYR A 57 -10.21 18.34 15.95
C TYR A 57 -11.16 18.53 14.77
N SER A 58 -12.22 19.31 14.94
CA SER A 58 -13.10 19.66 13.81
C SER A 58 -12.38 20.59 12.86
N LEU A 59 -12.64 20.49 11.55
CA LEU A 59 -11.97 21.35 10.58
C LEU A 59 -12.32 22.84 10.78
N SER A 60 -13.54 23.15 11.23
CA SER A 60 -13.94 24.52 11.58
C SER A 60 -13.15 25.08 12.78
N GLU A 61 -12.79 24.25 13.76
CA GLU A 61 -11.99 24.65 14.93
C GLU A 61 -10.56 25.06 14.55
N ILE A 62 -9.95 24.34 13.60
CA ILE A 62 -8.55 24.55 13.18
C ILE A 62 -8.41 25.44 11.94
N GLY A 63 -9.52 25.97 11.41
CA GLY A 63 -9.52 26.83 10.22
C GLY A 63 -9.12 26.10 8.94
N ASN A 64 -9.39 24.80 8.84
CA ASN A 64 -9.01 23.92 7.73
C ASN A 64 -7.50 23.78 7.47
N THR A 65 -6.63 24.25 8.36
CA THR A 65 -5.19 24.22 8.14
C THR A 65 -4.47 23.55 9.28
N LEU A 66 -3.50 22.70 8.92
CA LEU A 66 -2.55 22.08 9.82
C LEU A 66 -1.13 22.44 9.38
N GLN A 67 -0.29 22.85 10.33
CA GLN A 67 1.13 23.04 10.11
C GLN A 67 1.88 21.84 10.69
N MET A 68 2.78 21.25 9.91
CA MET A 68 3.55 20.08 10.31
C MET A 68 5.07 20.32 10.16
N GLY A 69 5.83 19.77 11.09
CA GLY A 69 7.29 19.90 11.19
C GLY A 69 7.73 20.78 12.38
N PRO A 70 9.04 20.98 12.60
CA PRO A 70 10.13 20.65 11.67
C PRO A 70 10.69 19.24 11.82
N GLU A 71 10.41 18.44 12.84
CA GLU A 71 11.20 17.21 13.04
C GLU A 71 10.82 16.06 12.08
N ASN A 72 11.68 15.03 12.04
CA ASN A 72 11.37 13.79 11.33
C ASN A 72 10.05 13.24 11.86
N TRP A 73 9.18 12.80 10.97
CA TRP A 73 7.89 12.29 11.35
C TRP A 73 7.49 11.10 10.50
N GLN A 74 6.74 10.21 11.12
CA GLN A 74 6.09 9.07 10.47
C GLN A 74 4.76 8.88 11.17
N GLY A 75 3.68 8.69 10.43
CA GLY A 75 2.36 8.53 11.01
C GLY A 75 1.24 8.76 10.00
N HIS A 76 0.02 8.84 10.52
CA HIS A 76 -1.19 8.94 9.74
C HIS A 76 -1.98 10.21 10.09
N VAL A 77 -2.60 10.80 9.07
CA VAL A 77 -3.59 11.88 9.22
C VAL A 77 -4.94 11.33 8.78
N TYR A 78 -5.82 11.11 9.75
CA TYR A 78 -7.18 10.64 9.53
C TYR A 78 -8.11 11.81 9.26
N LEU A 79 -8.96 11.63 8.25
CA LEU A 79 -10.10 12.48 7.94
C LEU A 79 -11.37 11.69 8.18
N SER A 80 -12.32 12.30 8.87
CA SER A 80 -13.48 11.59 9.41
C SER A 80 -14.74 12.46 9.45
N ASP A 81 -15.91 11.84 9.55
CA ASP A 81 -17.19 12.54 9.70
C ASP A 81 -17.62 12.78 11.17
N ALA A 82 -16.88 12.22 12.11
CA ALA A 82 -17.02 12.45 13.54
C ALA A 82 -15.66 12.39 14.24
N ALA A 83 -15.60 12.87 15.49
CA ALA A 83 -14.41 12.74 16.31
C ALA A 83 -14.04 11.26 16.52
N LEU A 84 -12.82 10.88 16.15
CA LEU A 84 -12.29 9.55 16.38
C LEU A 84 -11.86 9.35 17.84
N THR A 85 -11.92 8.10 18.30
CA THR A 85 -11.34 7.67 19.57
C THR A 85 -10.28 6.60 19.29
N PRO A 86 -9.02 7.00 19.02
CA PRO A 86 -7.97 6.04 18.72
C PRO A 86 -7.74 5.07 19.90
N PRO A 87 -7.33 3.82 19.64
CA PRO A 87 -7.08 2.87 20.71
C PRO A 87 -5.96 3.37 21.64
N THR A 88 -6.15 3.18 22.95
CA THR A 88 -5.24 3.69 23.98
C THR A 88 -3.95 2.88 24.15
N SER A 89 -3.79 1.76 23.44
CA SER A 89 -2.64 0.84 23.59
C SER A 89 -2.37 -0.01 22.33
N GLY A 90 -1.08 -0.20 21.99
CA GLY A 90 -0.60 -1.09 20.91
C GLY A 90 0.74 -0.61 20.31
N SER A 91 1.41 -1.43 19.49
CA SER A 91 2.57 -1.01 18.67
C SER A 91 2.07 -0.31 17.40
N PHE A 92 2.57 0.90 17.12
CA PHE A 92 1.95 1.84 16.19
C PHE A 92 2.58 1.89 14.77
N PRO A 93 1.86 2.39 13.76
CA PRO A 93 0.53 3.03 13.85
C PRO A 93 -0.51 2.06 14.41
N VAL A 94 -1.10 2.39 15.57
CA VAL A 94 -2.25 1.66 16.09
C VAL A 94 -3.35 2.30 15.31
N ASP A 95 -3.46 1.83 14.08
CA ASP A 95 -4.55 2.21 13.24
C ASP A 95 -5.81 1.91 14.03
N MET A 96 -6.74 2.87 14.00
CA MET A 96 -8.11 2.63 14.44
C MET A 96 -8.47 1.25 13.93
N ALA A 97 -8.86 0.33 14.82
CA ALA A 97 -8.90 -1.09 14.52
C ALA A 97 -9.58 -1.27 13.16
N TYR A 98 -8.77 -1.50 12.12
CA TYR A 98 -9.26 -1.49 10.75
C TYR A 98 -10.20 -2.66 10.51
N THR A 99 -10.23 -3.59 11.47
CA THR A 99 -11.13 -4.71 11.58
C THR A 99 -12.35 -4.48 12.48
N ASP A 100 -12.44 -3.36 13.19
CA ASP A 100 -13.59 -3.04 14.04
C ASP A 100 -14.76 -2.60 13.18
N THR A 101 -15.74 -3.50 13.09
CA THR A 101 -16.99 -3.32 12.35
C THR A 101 -18.11 -2.73 13.21
N SER A 102 -17.88 -2.54 14.51
CA SER A 102 -18.78 -1.82 15.42
C SER A 102 -18.55 -0.30 15.40
N ASP A 103 -17.42 0.14 14.86
CA ASP A 103 -17.15 1.55 14.59
C ASP A 103 -17.77 1.98 13.25
N HIS A 104 -18.88 2.71 13.36
CA HIS A 104 -19.68 3.20 12.24
C HIS A 104 -19.25 4.59 11.75
N VAL A 105 -18.16 5.16 12.29
CA VAL A 105 -17.61 6.43 11.82
C VAL A 105 -17.00 6.23 10.43
N ARG A 106 -17.22 7.19 9.53
CA ARG A 106 -16.58 7.20 8.21
C ARG A 106 -15.21 7.85 8.35
N TYR A 107 -14.15 7.15 7.97
CA TYR A 107 -12.81 7.72 7.98
C TYR A 107 -11.85 7.09 6.98
N GLN A 108 -10.99 7.93 6.42
CA GLN A 108 -9.85 7.55 5.59
C GLN A 108 -8.60 8.24 6.12
N TYR A 109 -7.45 7.62 5.99
CA TYR A 109 -6.19 8.24 6.37
C TYR A 109 -5.26 8.43 5.18
N LEU A 110 -4.33 9.35 5.38
CA LEU A 110 -3.13 9.52 4.59
C LEU A 110 -1.95 8.95 5.35
N GLU A 111 -1.08 8.23 4.65
CA GLU A 111 0.24 7.89 5.18
C GLU A 111 1.19 9.04 4.91
N PHE A 112 2.07 9.27 5.86
CA PHE A 112 3.11 10.25 5.69
C PHE A 112 4.39 9.84 6.41
N ALA A 113 5.50 10.17 5.77
CA ALA A 113 6.82 10.03 6.32
C ALA A 113 7.68 11.20 5.83
N GLY A 114 8.44 11.84 6.71
CA GLY A 114 9.20 13.01 6.30
C GLY A 114 10.27 13.45 7.28
N SER A 115 10.92 14.53 6.89
CA SER A 115 11.98 15.25 7.58
C SER A 115 11.63 16.73 7.70
N THR A 116 12.56 17.52 8.22
CA THR A 116 12.46 18.99 8.30
C THR A 116 12.33 19.65 6.93
N SER A 117 12.91 19.06 5.89
CA SER A 117 13.02 19.65 4.57
C SER A 117 12.01 19.11 3.58
N THR A 118 11.60 17.86 3.73
CA THR A 118 10.77 17.14 2.75
C THR A 118 9.90 16.11 3.45
N ALA A 119 8.65 15.96 3.04
CA ALA A 119 7.77 14.89 3.48
C ALA A 119 7.13 14.20 2.27
N SER A 120 7.01 12.89 2.35
CA SER A 120 6.21 12.06 1.48
C SER A 120 4.83 11.89 2.08
N ALA A 121 3.80 12.01 1.25
CA ALA A 121 2.41 11.77 1.60
C ALA A 121 1.79 10.84 0.56
N ASP A 122 0.98 9.87 0.99
CA ASP A 122 0.26 8.99 0.07
C ASP A 122 -1.17 8.67 0.55
N ILE A 123 -2.05 8.48 -0.43
CA ILE A 123 -3.41 7.97 -0.22
C ILE A 123 -3.37 6.47 -0.36
N THR A 124 -3.81 5.77 0.68
CA THR A 124 -3.88 4.32 0.69
C THR A 124 -5.30 3.80 0.92
N TYR A 125 -5.72 2.90 0.05
CA TYR A 125 -6.87 2.00 0.20
C TYR A 125 -6.43 0.55 0.27
N ILE A 126 -5.17 0.32 0.65
CA ILE A 126 -4.61 -1.00 0.88
C ILE A 126 -5.45 -1.71 1.92
N ASN A 127 -5.73 -1.05 3.05
CA ASN A 127 -6.42 -1.67 4.18
C ASN A 127 -7.94 -1.53 4.12
N TRP A 128 -8.48 -0.39 3.70
CA TRP A 128 -9.93 -0.20 3.51
C TRP A 128 -10.22 0.98 2.58
N TYR A 129 -11.46 1.08 2.15
CA TYR A 129 -12.03 2.24 1.48
C TYR A 129 -13.18 2.82 2.29
N SER A 130 -13.18 4.14 2.50
CA SER A 130 -14.26 4.83 3.23
C SER A 130 -14.56 6.21 2.66
N ILE A 131 -13.59 7.13 2.67
CA ILE A 131 -13.70 8.48 2.10
C ILE A 131 -12.74 8.54 0.92
N PRO A 132 -13.21 8.83 -0.30
CA PRO A 132 -12.30 9.07 -1.40
C PRO A 132 -11.55 10.40 -1.18
N LEU A 133 -10.24 10.37 -1.34
CA LEU A 133 -9.35 11.50 -1.15
C LEU A 133 -8.65 11.87 -2.45
N GLU A 134 -8.39 13.16 -2.63
CA GLU A 134 -7.45 13.73 -3.60
C GLU A 134 -6.41 14.55 -2.84
N MET A 135 -5.16 14.49 -3.28
CA MET A 135 -4.07 15.33 -2.78
C MET A 135 -3.50 16.18 -3.89
N GLN A 136 -3.21 17.44 -3.59
CA GLN A 136 -2.53 18.36 -4.48
C GLN A 136 -1.41 19.07 -3.74
N SER A 137 -0.15 18.86 -4.16
CA SER A 137 0.97 19.69 -3.71
C SER A 137 1.09 20.91 -4.63
N THR A 138 1.15 22.09 -4.03
CA THR A 138 1.45 23.34 -4.72
C THR A 138 2.83 23.81 -4.30
N THR A 139 3.80 23.57 -5.17
CA THR A 139 5.14 24.15 -5.06
C THR A 139 5.19 25.51 -5.76
N GLN A 140 6.22 26.31 -5.53
CA GLN A 140 6.42 27.56 -6.28
C GLN A 140 6.61 27.35 -7.81
N GLN A 141 6.75 26.11 -8.30
CA GLN A 141 7.13 25.82 -9.69
C GLN A 141 6.19 24.87 -10.45
N ALA A 142 5.41 24.03 -9.77
CA ALA A 142 4.40 23.15 -10.40
C ALA A 142 3.40 22.60 -9.36
N SER A 143 2.20 22.24 -9.83
CA SER A 143 1.24 21.46 -9.05
C SER A 143 1.32 19.98 -9.42
N LYS A 144 1.29 19.10 -8.41
CA LYS A 144 1.16 17.65 -8.58
C LYS A 144 -0.10 17.18 -7.87
N THR A 145 -0.94 16.42 -8.57
CA THR A 145 -2.17 15.85 -8.02
C THR A 145 -2.09 14.32 -7.98
N ARG A 146 -2.66 13.71 -6.95
CA ARG A 146 -2.83 12.26 -6.75
C ARG A 146 -4.23 11.95 -6.22
N GLY A 147 -4.76 10.78 -6.53
CA GLY A 147 -6.10 10.38 -6.09
C GLY A 147 -7.25 11.14 -6.76
N ALA A 148 -6.95 11.89 -7.83
CA ALA A 148 -8.00 12.54 -8.61
C ALA A 148 -8.88 11.49 -9.29
N PRO A 149 -10.22 11.64 -9.25
CA PRO A 149 -11.09 10.78 -10.03
C PRO A 149 -10.81 10.93 -11.52
N ARG A 150 -10.91 9.83 -12.28
CA ARG A 150 -10.86 9.89 -13.73
C ARG A 150 -11.98 10.79 -14.25
N SER A 151 -11.72 11.46 -15.37
CA SER A 151 -12.73 12.32 -16.01
C SER A 151 -14.02 11.54 -16.28
N GLY A 152 -15.13 12.03 -15.72
CA GLY A 152 -16.46 11.41 -15.85
C GLY A 152 -16.71 10.18 -14.97
N ALA A 153 -15.75 9.76 -14.13
CA ALA A 153 -15.98 8.68 -13.17
C ALA A 153 -16.90 9.13 -12.04
N SER A 154 -17.95 8.36 -11.75
CA SER A 154 -18.75 8.54 -10.53
C SER A 154 -18.22 7.62 -9.43
N LEU A 155 -18.03 8.18 -8.23
CA LEU A 155 -17.56 7.45 -7.07
C LEU A 155 -18.70 6.78 -6.29
N SER A 156 -19.96 7.09 -6.61
CA SER A 156 -21.16 6.57 -5.94
C SER A 156 -21.25 5.04 -5.90
N GLY A 157 -20.84 4.38 -6.98
CA GLY A 157 -20.92 2.93 -7.12
C GLY A 157 -19.76 2.17 -6.47
N LEU A 158 -18.65 2.84 -6.16
CA LEU A 158 -17.43 2.16 -5.72
C LEU A 158 -17.60 1.40 -4.39
N PRO A 159 -18.21 1.97 -3.32
CA PRO A 159 -18.46 1.21 -2.09
C PRO A 159 -19.26 -0.09 -2.33
N ALA A 160 -20.27 -0.04 -3.20
CA ALA A 160 -21.10 -1.20 -3.51
C ALA A 160 -20.31 -2.26 -4.31
N THR A 161 -19.50 -1.83 -5.29
CA THR A 161 -18.61 -2.72 -6.05
C THR A 161 -17.62 -3.43 -5.13
N LEU A 162 -16.98 -2.69 -4.20
CA LEU A 162 -16.04 -3.27 -3.24
C LEU A 162 -16.74 -4.23 -2.27
N ALA A 163 -17.91 -3.85 -1.74
CA ALA A 163 -18.71 -4.71 -0.86
C ALA A 163 -19.15 -6.02 -1.55
N ALA A 164 -19.40 -5.98 -2.86
CA ALA A 164 -19.77 -7.18 -3.61
C ALA A 164 -18.63 -8.21 -3.70
N LEU A 165 -17.37 -7.79 -3.60
CA LEU A 165 -16.22 -8.70 -3.59
C LEU A 165 -16.23 -9.65 -2.38
N SER A 166 -16.77 -9.21 -1.25
CA SER A 166 -16.96 -10.04 -0.07
C SER A 166 -18.38 -10.61 0.08
N GLY A 167 -19.20 -10.51 -0.98
CA GLY A 167 -20.62 -10.89 -0.94
C GLY A 167 -21.46 -10.05 0.01
N GLY A 168 -21.01 -8.84 0.38
CA GLY A 168 -21.69 -7.98 1.35
C GLY A 168 -21.52 -8.41 2.81
N ASN A 169 -20.51 -9.25 3.11
CA ASN A 169 -20.34 -9.82 4.45
C ASN A 169 -20.07 -8.73 5.50
N ALA A 170 -20.85 -8.72 6.59
CA ALA A 170 -20.78 -7.73 7.66
C ALA A 170 -19.43 -7.68 8.39
N ALA A 171 -18.60 -8.73 8.31
CA ALA A 171 -17.23 -8.71 8.83
C ALA A 171 -16.29 -7.76 8.03
N SER A 172 -16.68 -7.37 6.82
CA SER A 172 -15.87 -6.52 5.93
C SER A 172 -16.61 -5.28 5.42
N VAL A 173 -17.94 -5.25 5.54
CA VAL A 173 -18.79 -4.16 5.05
C VAL A 173 -19.46 -3.49 6.24
N VAL A 174 -18.93 -2.33 6.62
CA VAL A 174 -19.46 -1.52 7.72
C VAL A 174 -20.53 -0.59 7.18
N LYS A 175 -21.68 -0.58 7.85
CA LYS A 175 -22.82 0.28 7.52
C LYS A 175 -23.20 1.14 8.71
N ASN A 176 -23.71 2.35 8.48
CA ASN A 176 -24.32 3.17 9.54
C ASN A 176 -25.76 2.70 9.85
N ALA A 177 -26.44 3.42 10.76
CA ALA A 177 -27.81 3.12 11.18
C ALA A 177 -28.83 3.24 10.04
N GLU A 178 -28.55 4.08 9.04
CA GLU A 178 -29.34 4.29 7.83
C GLU A 178 -29.10 3.20 6.77
N GLY A 179 -28.18 2.27 7.03
CA GLY A 179 -27.83 1.17 6.13
C GLY A 179 -26.88 1.56 4.98
N GLN A 180 -26.33 2.77 5.00
CA GLN A 180 -25.33 3.24 4.05
C GLN A 180 -23.97 2.62 4.36
N ILE A 181 -23.22 2.23 3.32
CA ILE A 181 -21.85 1.72 3.49
C ILE A 181 -20.94 2.88 3.86
N VAL A 182 -20.35 2.83 5.06
CA VAL A 182 -19.39 3.85 5.53
C VAL A 182 -17.96 3.40 5.33
N ARG A 183 -17.70 2.10 5.29
CA ARG A 183 -16.36 1.55 5.10
C ARG A 183 -16.41 0.12 4.56
N VAL A 184 -15.54 -0.20 3.61
CA VAL A 184 -15.31 -1.56 3.12
C VAL A 184 -13.87 -1.93 3.40
N ILE A 185 -13.66 -3.00 4.17
CA ILE A 185 -12.35 -3.41 4.64
C ILE A 185 -11.75 -4.41 3.65
N SER A 186 -10.57 -4.11 3.13
CA SER A 186 -9.89 -4.91 2.09
C SER A 186 -9.55 -6.34 2.55
N PRO A 187 -9.19 -7.23 1.60
CA PRO A 187 -8.53 -8.50 1.92
C PRO A 187 -7.14 -8.33 2.57
N ASN A 188 -6.49 -7.16 2.50
CA ASN A 188 -5.16 -6.94 3.05
C ASN A 188 -5.15 -6.72 4.57
N ALA A 189 -6.28 -6.30 5.16
CA ALA A 189 -6.37 -5.73 6.51
C ALA A 189 -6.18 -6.75 7.66
N GLY A 190 -5.13 -7.57 7.62
CA GLY A 190 -4.54 -8.25 8.77
C GLY A 190 -5.34 -9.40 9.41
N ASN A 191 -6.58 -9.68 8.99
CA ASN A 191 -7.35 -10.82 9.48
C ASN A 191 -7.40 -11.96 8.44
N PRO A 192 -6.57 -13.00 8.56
CA PRO A 192 -6.57 -14.13 7.63
C PRO A 192 -7.93 -14.82 7.49
N ASN A 193 -8.80 -14.73 8.50
CA ASN A 193 -10.14 -15.32 8.45
C ASN A 193 -11.07 -14.62 7.45
N TRP A 194 -10.69 -13.45 6.95
CA TRP A 194 -11.48 -12.69 5.97
C TRP A 194 -11.11 -13.00 4.53
N LEU A 195 -9.93 -13.57 4.28
CA LEU A 195 -9.49 -13.93 2.94
C LEU A 195 -10.45 -14.87 2.21
N PRO A 196 -11.10 -15.85 2.87
CA PRO A 196 -12.13 -16.68 2.23
C PRO A 196 -13.40 -15.93 1.83
N LEU A 197 -13.60 -14.69 2.29
CA LEU A 197 -14.72 -13.85 1.87
C LEU A 197 -14.50 -13.28 0.46
N TYR A 198 -13.24 -13.11 0.06
CA TYR A 198 -12.82 -12.49 -1.20
C TYR A 198 -12.57 -13.53 -2.31
N PRO A 199 -12.59 -13.13 -3.60
CA PRO A 199 -12.26 -14.05 -4.67
C PRO A 199 -10.83 -14.58 -4.52
N SER A 200 -10.65 -15.87 -4.77
CA SER A 200 -9.36 -16.53 -4.55
C SER A 200 -8.49 -16.54 -5.81
N PHE A 201 -7.18 -16.35 -5.62
CA PHE A 201 -6.12 -16.65 -6.57
C PHE A 201 -5.92 -18.16 -6.81
N ARG A 202 -6.69 -19.06 -6.18
CA ARG A 202 -6.50 -20.51 -6.30
C ARG A 202 -6.48 -21.00 -7.74
N ASP A 203 -7.44 -20.57 -8.55
CA ASP A 203 -7.53 -21.01 -9.95
C ASP A 203 -6.46 -20.36 -10.82
N TYR A 204 -6.05 -19.13 -10.48
CA TYR A 204 -4.95 -18.44 -11.12
C TYR A 204 -3.61 -19.12 -10.83
N LEU A 205 -3.33 -19.46 -9.58
CA LEU A 205 -2.14 -20.22 -9.21
C LEU A 205 -2.12 -21.58 -9.91
N LYS A 206 -3.30 -22.20 -10.11
CA LYS A 206 -3.40 -23.53 -10.75
C LYS A 206 -3.11 -23.40 -12.23
N SER A 207 -3.68 -22.40 -12.88
CA SER A 207 -3.46 -22.15 -14.30
C SER A 207 -1.98 -21.88 -14.59
N VAL A 208 -1.28 -21.20 -13.68
CA VAL A 208 0.15 -20.87 -13.83
C VAL A 208 1.08 -22.03 -13.49
N PHE A 209 0.89 -22.69 -12.34
CA PHE A 209 1.87 -23.66 -11.83
C PHE A 209 1.56 -25.13 -12.15
N ILE A 210 0.31 -25.45 -12.47
CA ILE A 210 -0.12 -26.83 -12.72
C ILE A 210 -0.49 -27.03 -14.19
N ASP A 211 -1.27 -26.11 -14.76
CA ASP A 211 -1.82 -26.28 -16.11
C ASP A 211 -0.93 -25.69 -17.20
N SER A 212 0.04 -24.85 -16.83
CA SER A 212 0.93 -24.16 -17.75
C SER A 212 2.38 -24.59 -17.56
N THR A 213 3.13 -24.58 -18.66
CA THR A 213 4.59 -24.71 -18.68
C THR A 213 5.28 -23.36 -18.92
N GLN A 214 4.52 -22.27 -18.86
CA GLN A 214 5.04 -20.93 -19.10
C GLN A 214 6.01 -20.55 -17.98
N GLN A 215 7.23 -20.16 -18.36
CA GLN A 215 8.17 -19.56 -17.44
C GLN A 215 7.66 -18.19 -16.97
N ILE A 216 7.87 -17.86 -15.69
CA ILE A 216 7.59 -16.54 -15.14
C ILE A 216 8.91 -15.74 -15.12
N PRO A 217 9.15 -14.83 -16.08
CA PRO A 217 10.43 -14.13 -16.21
C PRO A 217 10.51 -12.92 -15.26
N ILE A 218 10.87 -13.16 -14.01
CA ILE A 218 11.18 -12.10 -13.03
C ILE A 218 12.61 -11.60 -13.29
N ASN A 219 12.72 -10.59 -14.15
CA ASN A 219 13.96 -10.10 -14.74
C ASN A 219 13.97 -8.58 -14.71
N ASN A 220 14.81 -7.98 -13.86
CA ASN A 220 14.78 -6.54 -13.59
C ASN A 220 16.08 -6.01 -12.98
N ALA A 221 16.10 -4.71 -12.67
CA ALA A 221 17.12 -4.05 -11.90
C ALA A 221 16.62 -3.73 -10.48
N TYR A 222 17.47 -3.99 -9.49
CA TYR A 222 17.31 -3.52 -8.12
C TYR A 222 18.18 -2.29 -7.91
N SER A 223 17.58 -1.19 -7.48
CA SER A 223 18.27 0.11 -7.32
C SER A 223 19.19 0.20 -6.10
N GLY A 224 19.13 -0.76 -5.17
CA GLY A 224 19.90 -0.72 -3.93
C GLY A 224 19.30 0.16 -2.84
N VAL A 225 19.80 0.00 -1.61
CA VAL A 225 19.51 0.86 -0.46
C VAL A 225 20.78 1.63 -0.11
N GLY A 226 20.81 2.92 -0.50
CA GLY A 226 21.76 3.94 -0.03
C GLY A 226 23.20 3.47 0.25
N LYS A 227 23.81 3.98 1.33
CA LYS A 227 25.21 3.74 1.71
C LYS A 227 25.48 2.33 2.27
N SER A 228 24.67 1.32 1.93
CA SER A 228 24.85 -0.02 2.47
C SER A 228 26.13 -0.67 1.96
N THR A 229 26.85 -1.33 2.86
CA THR A 229 28.03 -2.14 2.52
C THR A 229 27.66 -3.55 2.11
N SER A 230 26.45 -4.03 2.47
CA SER A 230 26.00 -5.39 2.19
C SER A 230 25.75 -5.59 0.69
N PRO A 231 26.34 -6.61 0.05
CA PRO A 231 26.19 -6.83 -1.39
C PRO A 231 24.75 -7.03 -1.86
N ASP A 232 23.88 -7.66 -1.07
CA ASP A 232 22.44 -7.86 -1.37
C ASP A 232 21.61 -6.57 -1.29
N LEU A 233 22.17 -5.50 -0.71
CA LEU A 233 21.58 -4.18 -0.63
C LEU A 233 22.16 -3.20 -1.68
N LYS A 234 23.11 -3.64 -2.51
CA LYS A 234 23.69 -2.80 -3.57
C LYS A 234 22.88 -2.86 -4.87
N PRO A 235 22.95 -1.80 -5.70
CA PRO A 235 22.34 -1.82 -7.03
C PRO A 235 22.88 -3.00 -7.85
N GLN A 236 21.99 -3.78 -8.45
CA GLN A 236 22.34 -4.95 -9.26
C GLN A 236 21.15 -5.38 -10.14
N THR A 237 21.40 -6.13 -11.20
CA THR A 237 20.32 -6.79 -11.94
C THR A 237 20.07 -8.18 -11.40
N PHE A 238 18.86 -8.69 -11.59
CA PHE A 238 18.49 -10.08 -11.33
C PHE A 238 17.73 -10.66 -12.51
N GLN A 239 17.91 -11.95 -12.74
CA GLN A 239 17.25 -12.71 -13.80
C GLN A 239 16.86 -14.09 -13.28
N THR A 240 15.61 -14.49 -13.45
CA THR A 240 15.15 -15.82 -13.04
C THR A 240 15.30 -16.85 -14.16
N THR A 241 15.79 -18.02 -13.78
CA THR A 241 15.87 -19.21 -14.62
C THR A 241 14.65 -20.12 -14.43
N SER A 242 14.04 -20.10 -13.24
CA SER A 242 12.79 -20.81 -12.98
C SER A 242 12.02 -20.21 -11.81
N VAL A 243 10.70 -20.18 -11.92
CA VAL A 243 9.77 -19.97 -10.80
C VAL A 243 8.83 -21.15 -10.79
N THR A 244 8.91 -22.00 -9.77
CA THR A 244 8.12 -23.24 -9.69
C THR A 244 7.42 -23.33 -8.36
N TYR A 245 6.26 -23.99 -8.35
CA TYR A 245 5.56 -24.35 -7.13
C TYR A 245 5.31 -25.86 -7.13
N ALA A 246 5.96 -26.58 -6.21
CA ALA A 246 5.80 -28.03 -6.09
C ALA A 246 5.94 -28.44 -4.63
N GLY A 247 5.14 -29.42 -4.18
CA GLY A 247 5.26 -29.97 -2.84
C GLY A 247 5.05 -28.96 -1.70
N GLN A 248 4.24 -27.92 -1.93
CA GLN A 248 4.02 -26.79 -1.00
C GLN A 248 5.21 -25.83 -0.85
N THR A 249 6.13 -25.84 -1.81
CA THR A 249 7.26 -24.92 -1.85
C THR A 249 7.22 -24.12 -3.14
N LEU A 250 7.23 -22.79 -2.99
CA LEU A 250 7.58 -21.88 -4.08
C LEU A 250 9.10 -21.80 -4.14
N GLU A 251 9.70 -22.18 -5.27
CA GLU A 251 11.13 -22.08 -5.52
C GLU A 251 11.40 -21.11 -6.68
N ILE A 252 12.25 -20.12 -6.44
CA ILE A 252 12.69 -19.15 -7.44
C ILE A 252 14.19 -19.32 -7.61
N LYS A 253 14.64 -19.66 -8.81
CA LYS A 253 16.06 -19.75 -9.17
C LYS A 253 16.42 -18.68 -10.16
N GLY A 254 17.64 -18.20 -10.09
CA GLY A 254 18.10 -17.16 -10.98
C GLY A 254 19.57 -16.81 -10.77
N THR A 255 19.95 -15.66 -11.31
CA THR A 255 21.27 -15.06 -11.15
C THR A 255 21.12 -13.57 -10.81
N THR A 256 22.07 -13.03 -10.07
CA THR A 256 22.25 -11.58 -9.94
C THR A 256 23.61 -11.16 -10.46
N SER A 257 23.72 -9.91 -10.92
CA SER A 257 24.98 -9.40 -11.47
C SER A 257 26.12 -9.27 -10.44
N LEU A 258 25.82 -9.38 -9.13
CA LEU A 258 26.80 -9.20 -8.05
C LEU A 258 26.96 -10.45 -7.17
N LEU A 259 25.86 -11.13 -6.86
CA LEU A 259 25.80 -12.30 -5.99
C LEU A 259 25.84 -13.63 -6.76
N GLY A 260 25.86 -13.62 -8.09
CA GLY A 260 25.86 -14.83 -8.89
C GLY A 260 24.54 -15.59 -8.80
N ASP A 261 24.59 -16.92 -8.96
CA ASP A 261 23.41 -17.77 -8.97
C ASP A 261 22.72 -17.73 -7.61
N PHE A 262 21.39 -17.74 -7.58
CA PHE A 262 20.61 -17.79 -6.35
C PHE A 262 19.48 -18.80 -6.40
N THR A 263 19.03 -19.23 -5.23
CA THR A 263 17.77 -19.94 -5.04
C THR A 263 17.02 -19.35 -3.84
N MET A 264 15.79 -18.90 -4.04
CA MET A 264 14.85 -18.54 -2.98
C MET A 264 13.82 -19.65 -2.81
N ARG A 265 13.44 -19.96 -1.57
CA ARG A 265 12.40 -20.93 -1.23
C ARG A 265 11.44 -20.35 -0.23
N SER A 266 10.15 -20.60 -0.43
CA SER A 266 9.12 -20.27 0.54
C SER A 266 8.20 -21.47 0.71
N GLU A 267 8.14 -21.98 1.95
CA GLU A 267 7.20 -23.05 2.32
C GLU A 267 5.83 -22.43 2.54
N MET A 268 4.91 -22.68 1.61
CA MET A 268 3.55 -22.19 1.70
C MET A 268 2.58 -23.18 1.09
N ILE A 269 1.57 -23.57 1.86
CA ILE A 269 0.46 -24.37 1.34
C ILE A 269 -0.35 -23.52 0.35
N TRP A 270 -1.10 -24.17 -0.52
CA TRP A 270 -1.81 -23.50 -1.61
C TRP A 270 -2.75 -22.38 -1.13
N GLN A 271 -3.45 -22.63 -0.01
CA GLN A 271 -4.34 -21.67 0.63
C GLN A 271 -3.58 -20.45 1.16
N THR A 272 -2.36 -20.65 1.68
CA THR A 272 -1.50 -19.56 2.15
C THR A 272 -0.97 -18.74 0.98
N PHE A 273 -0.65 -19.36 -0.16
CA PHE A 273 -0.16 -18.61 -1.32
C PHE A 273 -1.20 -17.61 -1.83
N ASN A 274 -2.48 -17.99 -1.84
CA ASN A 274 -3.57 -17.05 -2.10
C ASN A 274 -3.52 -15.82 -1.18
N SER A 275 -3.28 -16.03 0.12
CA SER A 275 -3.15 -14.98 1.12
C SER A 275 -1.94 -14.08 0.88
N VAL A 276 -0.79 -14.69 0.58
CA VAL A 276 0.49 -14.00 0.32
C VAL A 276 0.35 -12.96 -0.79
N ILE A 277 -0.42 -13.26 -1.85
CA ILE A 277 -0.62 -12.32 -2.95
C ILE A 277 -1.46 -11.10 -2.51
N TYR A 278 -2.53 -11.31 -1.74
CA TYR A 278 -3.34 -10.20 -1.21
C TYR A 278 -2.59 -9.35 -0.20
N LEU A 279 -1.92 -10.01 0.75
CA LEU A 279 -1.15 -9.35 1.80
C LEU A 279 0.14 -8.73 1.26
N ALA A 280 0.58 -9.18 0.09
CA ALA A 280 1.87 -8.85 -0.51
C ALA A 280 3.05 -9.11 0.45
N VAL A 281 2.95 -10.15 1.27
CA VAL A 281 3.95 -10.54 2.27
C VAL A 281 4.40 -11.96 1.97
N MET A 282 5.67 -12.11 1.61
CA MET A 282 6.32 -13.40 1.44
C MET A 282 7.54 -13.51 2.36
N ASN A 283 7.57 -14.57 3.16
CA ASN A 283 8.76 -14.99 3.88
C ASN A 283 9.48 -16.05 3.04
N TYR A 284 10.79 -15.94 2.90
CA TYR A 284 11.57 -16.86 2.09
C TYR A 284 12.95 -17.09 2.69
N SER A 285 13.49 -18.28 2.48
CA SER A 285 14.93 -18.51 2.60
C SER A 285 15.58 -18.31 1.25
N TRP A 286 16.85 -17.89 1.24
CA TRP A 286 17.61 -17.73 0.02
C TRP A 286 19.07 -18.12 0.23
N SER A 287 19.67 -18.63 -0.83
CA SER A 287 21.10 -18.92 -0.91
C SER A 287 21.63 -18.49 -2.27
N TYR A 288 22.93 -18.19 -2.34
CA TYR A 288 23.58 -17.71 -3.55
C TYR A 288 25.03 -18.20 -3.68
N ALA A 289 25.53 -18.28 -4.90
CA ALA A 289 26.88 -18.68 -5.26
C ALA A 289 27.58 -17.51 -5.98
N GLY A 290 28.09 -16.55 -5.20
CA GLY A 290 28.63 -15.29 -5.71
C GLY A 290 30.16 -15.17 -5.71
N ASN A 291 30.66 -14.30 -6.61
CA ASN A 291 32.09 -14.06 -6.84
C ASN A 291 32.66 -13.04 -5.84
N GLY A 292 32.89 -13.50 -4.61
CA GLY A 292 33.48 -12.71 -3.53
C GLY A 292 34.22 -13.61 -2.55
N GLY A 293 35.34 -14.18 -3.00
CA GLY A 293 36.38 -14.82 -2.19
C GLY A 293 35.90 -15.76 -1.09
N SER A 294 35.93 -17.08 -1.35
CA SER A 294 36.10 -18.10 -0.31
C SER A 294 35.45 -17.78 1.04
N ILE A 295 34.12 -17.76 1.10
CA ILE A 295 33.41 -18.07 2.36
C ILE A 295 32.88 -19.50 2.19
N PRO A 296 33.60 -20.51 2.71
CA PRO A 296 33.00 -21.78 3.03
C PRO A 296 31.79 -21.51 3.95
N GLY A 297 30.57 -21.79 3.45
CA GLY A 297 29.32 -21.49 4.15
C GLY A 297 28.60 -20.23 3.66
N ALA A 298 28.32 -20.13 2.36
CA ALA A 298 27.25 -19.26 1.85
C ALA A 298 25.98 -19.60 2.63
N SER A 299 25.66 -18.78 3.63
CA SER A 299 24.67 -19.13 4.63
C SER A 299 23.28 -19.05 4.01
N ASP A 300 22.47 -20.08 4.23
CA ASP A 300 21.03 -19.94 4.09
C ASP A 300 20.59 -18.72 4.92
N ALA A 301 20.11 -17.69 4.23
CA ALA A 301 19.61 -16.48 4.85
C ALA A 301 18.09 -16.47 4.74
N ASN A 302 17.44 -16.04 5.81
CA ASN A 302 16.01 -15.82 5.80
C ASN A 302 15.77 -14.35 5.50
N GLY A 303 14.74 -14.08 4.71
CA GLY A 303 14.30 -12.74 4.44
C GLY A 303 12.81 -12.67 4.19
N ASN A 304 12.30 -11.45 4.25
CA ASN A 304 10.92 -11.13 4.02
C ASN A 304 10.83 -10.06 2.93
N THR A 305 9.68 -9.95 2.27
CA THR A 305 9.48 -8.93 1.23
C THR A 305 9.78 -7.50 1.72
N GLY A 306 9.63 -7.21 3.02
CA GLY A 306 9.94 -5.90 3.60
C GLY A 306 11.42 -5.56 3.79
N ASP A 307 12.35 -6.50 3.59
CA ASP A 307 13.77 -6.31 3.95
C ASP A 307 14.52 -5.33 3.04
N ASN A 308 13.90 -4.92 1.92
CA ASN A 308 14.50 -4.02 0.93
C ASN A 308 15.87 -4.51 0.43
N ASN A 309 16.05 -5.80 0.18
CA ASN A 309 17.21 -6.36 -0.55
C ASN A 309 16.84 -6.85 -1.94
N VAL A 310 17.82 -7.28 -2.74
CA VAL A 310 17.58 -7.77 -4.12
C VAL A 310 16.59 -8.94 -4.17
N PHE A 311 16.59 -9.84 -3.19
CA PHE A 311 15.65 -10.96 -3.11
C PHE A 311 14.23 -10.48 -2.76
N SER A 312 14.13 -9.42 -1.96
CA SER A 312 12.86 -8.78 -1.69
C SER A 312 12.32 -8.13 -2.96
N ALA A 313 13.16 -7.55 -3.83
CA ALA A 313 12.75 -7.04 -5.13
C ALA A 313 12.22 -8.15 -6.05
N VAL A 314 12.90 -9.31 -6.10
CA VAL A 314 12.39 -10.51 -6.82
C VAL A 314 11.00 -10.90 -6.31
N SER A 315 10.80 -10.92 -4.98
CA SER A 315 9.48 -11.25 -4.41
C SER A 315 8.40 -10.20 -4.70
N ARG A 316 8.76 -8.91 -4.72
CA ARG A 316 7.84 -7.81 -5.07
C ARG A 316 7.40 -7.91 -6.51
N ASP A 317 8.33 -8.09 -7.44
CA ASP A 317 8.03 -8.25 -8.87
C ASP A 317 7.08 -9.44 -9.11
N LEU A 318 7.29 -10.56 -8.41
CA LEU A 318 6.40 -11.72 -8.49
C LEU A 318 4.99 -11.41 -7.97
N MET A 319 4.89 -10.83 -6.76
CA MET A 319 3.59 -10.54 -6.14
C MET A 319 2.84 -9.44 -6.89
N ALA A 320 3.51 -8.39 -7.34
CA ALA A 320 2.94 -7.36 -8.21
C ALA A 320 2.51 -7.97 -9.55
N GLY A 321 3.29 -8.88 -10.13
CA GLY A 321 2.96 -9.61 -11.35
C GLY A 321 1.64 -10.38 -11.24
N PHE A 322 1.43 -11.10 -10.13
CA PHE A 322 0.15 -11.76 -9.86
C PHE A 322 -0.96 -10.75 -9.59
N ALA A 323 -0.74 -9.74 -8.76
CA ALA A 323 -1.76 -8.76 -8.39
C ALA A 323 -2.27 -7.98 -9.63
N TYR A 324 -1.39 -7.55 -10.52
CA TYR A 324 -1.74 -6.85 -11.76
C TYR A 324 -2.27 -7.78 -12.86
N GLY A 325 -2.13 -9.10 -12.73
CA GLY A 325 -2.56 -10.06 -13.75
C GLY A 325 -1.58 -10.26 -14.90
N PHE A 326 -0.33 -9.82 -14.77
CA PHE A 326 0.69 -9.96 -15.82
C PHE A 326 1.09 -11.42 -16.01
N VAL A 327 1.26 -12.17 -14.93
CA VAL A 327 1.66 -13.59 -14.97
C VAL A 327 0.60 -14.40 -15.72
N GLY A 328 1.01 -15.24 -16.66
CA GLY A 328 0.07 -16.03 -17.47
C GLY A 328 -0.84 -15.24 -18.41
N SER A 329 -0.68 -13.92 -18.53
CA SER A 329 -1.41 -13.13 -19.55
C SER A 329 -0.81 -13.33 -20.93
N GLU A 330 -1.63 -13.21 -21.97
CA GLU A 330 -1.16 -13.28 -23.36
C GLU A 330 -0.21 -12.12 -23.70
N LYS A 331 -0.54 -10.89 -23.25
CA LYS A 331 0.20 -9.68 -23.60
C LYS A 331 1.54 -9.54 -22.85
N TYR A 332 1.60 -9.98 -21.60
CA TYR A 332 2.74 -9.75 -20.71
C TYR A 332 3.36 -11.00 -20.10
N GLY A 333 2.66 -12.13 -20.04
CA GLY A 333 3.09 -13.27 -19.24
C GLY A 333 4.44 -13.86 -19.65
N ALA A 334 4.85 -13.72 -20.91
CA ALA A 334 6.14 -14.18 -21.42
C ALA A 334 7.23 -13.08 -21.44
N LYS A 335 6.89 -11.85 -21.02
CA LYS A 335 7.80 -10.71 -21.01
C LYS A 335 8.40 -10.51 -19.63
N ASP A 336 9.62 -10.01 -19.59
CA ASP A 336 10.33 -9.69 -18.34
C ASP A 336 9.55 -8.74 -17.43
N SER A 337 9.70 -8.90 -16.11
CA SER A 337 9.09 -8.01 -15.12
C SER A 337 9.47 -6.53 -15.29
N SER A 338 10.66 -6.23 -15.80
CA SER A 338 11.05 -4.87 -16.23
C SER A 338 10.16 -4.27 -17.33
N THR A 339 9.53 -5.11 -18.17
CA THR A 339 8.54 -4.66 -19.17
C THR A 339 7.17 -4.45 -18.53
N TRP A 340 6.82 -5.24 -17.51
CA TRP A 340 5.58 -5.06 -16.75
C TRP A 340 5.57 -3.69 -16.05
N MET A 341 6.70 -3.26 -15.46
CA MET A 341 6.85 -1.93 -14.82
C MET A 341 6.55 -0.73 -15.74
N GLN A 342 6.63 -0.94 -17.05
CA GLN A 342 6.36 0.06 -18.09
C GLN A 342 4.93 -0.01 -18.63
N ALA A 343 4.10 -0.93 -18.11
CA ALA A 343 2.70 -1.04 -18.51
C ALA A 343 1.94 0.25 -18.15
N SER A 344 1.00 0.61 -19.03
CA SER A 344 0.10 1.73 -18.78
C SER A 344 -0.98 1.35 -17.77
N ALA A 345 -1.61 2.35 -17.15
CA ALA A 345 -2.77 2.16 -16.28
C ALA A 345 -4.00 1.53 -16.96
N THR A 346 -4.01 1.48 -18.30
CA THR A 346 -5.04 0.79 -19.07
C THR A 346 -4.67 -0.64 -19.43
N ASP A 347 -3.43 -1.07 -19.17
CA ASP A 347 -2.87 -2.37 -19.58
C ASP A 347 -2.65 -3.30 -18.38
N VAL A 348 -3.62 -3.38 -17.48
CA VAL A 348 -3.56 -4.14 -16.23
C VAL A 348 -4.90 -4.80 -15.91
N PHE A 349 -4.87 -5.77 -14.98
CA PHE A 349 -6.03 -6.46 -14.42
C PHE A 349 -6.96 -7.05 -15.50
N SER A 350 -8.25 -6.74 -15.44
CA SER A 350 -9.26 -7.21 -16.39
C SER A 350 -8.97 -6.82 -17.85
N ASN A 351 -8.23 -5.74 -18.11
CA ASN A 351 -7.92 -5.33 -19.49
C ASN A 351 -6.92 -6.27 -20.18
N ILE A 352 -6.09 -6.99 -19.42
CA ILE A 352 -5.11 -7.96 -19.97
C ILE A 352 -5.49 -9.42 -19.70
N GLN A 353 -6.50 -9.64 -18.87
CA GLN A 353 -7.09 -10.94 -18.54
C GLN A 353 -8.63 -10.87 -18.62
N PRO A 354 -9.24 -10.52 -19.77
CA PRO A 354 -10.68 -10.24 -19.84
C PRO A 354 -11.56 -11.49 -19.66
N ASN A 355 -11.01 -12.68 -19.93
CA ASN A 355 -11.76 -13.93 -19.93
C ASN A 355 -11.63 -14.72 -18.62
N GLN A 356 -10.71 -14.33 -17.73
CA GLN A 356 -10.44 -15.00 -16.46
C GLN A 356 -10.06 -13.95 -15.41
N PRO A 357 -10.63 -13.97 -14.20
CA PRO A 357 -10.31 -13.00 -13.14
C PRO A 357 -8.95 -13.29 -12.48
N PHE A 358 -7.91 -13.50 -13.29
CA PHE A 358 -6.55 -13.81 -12.89
C PHE A 358 -5.78 -12.53 -12.59
N TYR A 359 -6.22 -11.82 -11.56
CA TYR A 359 -5.67 -10.56 -11.07
C TYR A 359 -6.28 -10.23 -9.70
N ASN A 360 -5.80 -9.17 -9.03
CA ASN A 360 -6.37 -8.69 -7.77
C ASN A 360 -7.71 -7.95 -8.04
N PRO A 361 -8.87 -8.52 -7.68
CA PRO A 361 -10.17 -7.92 -7.96
C PRO A 361 -10.44 -6.68 -7.10
N TRP A 362 -9.86 -6.59 -5.90
CA TRP A 362 -9.94 -5.39 -5.05
C TRP A 362 -9.29 -4.21 -5.77
N ALA A 363 -8.05 -4.38 -6.22
CA ALA A 363 -7.32 -3.35 -6.96
C ALA A 363 -8.01 -2.98 -8.28
N ASN A 364 -8.50 -3.97 -9.04
CA ASN A 364 -9.22 -3.76 -10.30
C ASN A 364 -10.46 -2.88 -10.13
N ALA A 365 -11.17 -2.96 -8.99
CA ALA A 365 -12.37 -2.16 -8.75
C ALA A 365 -12.11 -0.64 -8.74
N PHE A 366 -10.87 -0.21 -8.43
CA PHE A 366 -10.51 1.22 -8.41
C PHE A 366 -10.11 1.76 -9.78
N VAL A 367 -9.71 0.91 -10.72
CA VAL A 367 -9.08 1.35 -12.00
C VAL A 367 -10.04 2.18 -12.86
N ALA A 368 -11.35 1.93 -12.78
CA ALA A 368 -12.35 2.72 -13.47
C ALA A 368 -12.54 4.12 -12.86
N ASN A 369 -12.21 4.27 -11.57
CA ASN A 369 -12.48 5.47 -10.79
C ASN A 369 -11.26 6.36 -10.60
N PHE A 370 -10.08 5.76 -10.41
CA PHE A 370 -8.84 6.47 -10.10
C PHE A 370 -7.74 6.10 -11.09
N SER A 371 -6.83 7.06 -11.31
CA SER A 371 -5.60 6.84 -12.07
C SER A 371 -4.47 6.28 -11.20
N ASP A 372 -4.44 6.66 -9.92
CA ASP A 372 -3.23 6.62 -9.08
C ASP A 372 -3.59 6.66 -7.59
N VAL A 373 -3.84 5.48 -7.01
CA VAL A 373 -4.12 5.26 -5.58
C VAL A 373 -3.52 3.92 -5.14
N TYR A 374 -3.06 3.79 -3.90
CA TYR A 374 -2.56 2.51 -3.38
C TYR A 374 -3.75 1.61 -3.07
N THR A 375 -3.85 0.46 -3.72
CA THR A 375 -4.92 -0.52 -3.45
C THR A 375 -4.38 -1.86 -2.97
N PHE A 376 -3.06 -2.04 -3.07
CA PHE A 376 -2.28 -3.12 -2.47
C PHE A 376 -0.83 -2.64 -2.28
N PRO A 377 0.00 -3.30 -1.45
CA PRO A 377 1.31 -2.77 -1.05
C PRO A 377 2.33 -2.50 -2.16
N PHE A 378 2.24 -3.17 -3.32
CA PHE A 378 3.17 -2.97 -4.46
C PHE A 378 2.49 -2.32 -5.66
N ASN A 379 1.47 -1.48 -5.42
CA ASN A 379 0.80 -0.75 -6.48
C ASN A 379 1.75 0.24 -7.19
N ASP A 380 2.79 0.71 -6.49
CA ASP A 380 3.88 1.57 -7.01
C ASP A 380 4.86 0.86 -7.95
N PHE A 381 4.75 -0.47 -8.12
CA PHE A 381 5.51 -1.22 -9.11
C PHE A 381 5.39 -0.62 -10.53
N LEU A 382 4.24 -0.02 -10.84
CA LEU A 382 4.04 0.74 -12.07
C LEU A 382 4.35 2.22 -11.81
N SER A 383 5.29 2.77 -12.58
CA SER A 383 5.75 4.17 -12.43
C SER A 383 4.63 5.24 -12.52
N GLY A 384 3.48 4.92 -13.12
CA GLY A 384 2.31 5.79 -13.20
C GLY A 384 1.29 5.64 -12.07
N TYR A 385 1.48 4.70 -11.14
CA TYR A 385 0.51 4.37 -10.09
C TYR A 385 0.94 4.73 -8.67
N ALA A 386 2.17 5.21 -8.47
CA ALA A 386 2.63 5.64 -7.15
C ALA A 386 1.87 6.90 -6.72
N PRO A 387 0.94 6.82 -5.75
CA PRO A 387 0.15 7.95 -5.29
C PRO A 387 0.93 8.88 -4.33
N GLU A 388 2.24 8.64 -4.19
CA GLU A 388 3.11 9.44 -3.35
C GLU A 388 3.30 10.85 -3.94
N ILE A 389 3.11 11.85 -3.09
CA ILE A 389 3.48 13.23 -3.32
C ILE A 389 4.58 13.60 -2.34
N ASN A 390 5.68 14.14 -2.88
CA ASN A 390 6.67 14.84 -2.08
C ASN A 390 6.21 16.29 -1.86
N VAL A 391 6.34 16.75 -0.63
CA VAL A 391 6.01 18.08 -0.13
C VAL A 391 7.27 18.67 0.49
N ASP A 392 7.83 19.72 -0.11
CA ASP A 392 9.02 20.37 0.41
C ASP A 392 8.63 21.40 1.49
N SER A 393 9.59 21.77 2.34
CA SER A 393 9.35 22.80 3.35
C SER A 393 8.97 24.14 2.68
N GLY A 394 7.82 24.69 3.08
CA GLY A 394 7.24 25.90 2.50
C GLY A 394 6.16 25.63 1.47
N ASP A 395 5.96 24.37 1.05
CA ASP A 395 4.85 23.97 0.20
C ASP A 395 3.54 23.84 0.98
N THR A 396 2.44 23.89 0.24
CA THR A 396 1.11 23.53 0.71
C THR A 396 0.66 22.22 0.06
N LEU A 397 0.27 21.25 0.88
CA LEU A 397 -0.46 20.07 0.47
C LEU A 397 -1.96 20.30 0.71
N THR A 398 -2.74 20.46 -0.34
CA THR A 398 -4.19 20.46 -0.26
C THR A 398 -4.70 19.02 -0.27
N VAL A 399 -5.48 18.63 0.74
CA VAL A 399 -6.16 17.34 0.82
C VAL A 399 -7.66 17.59 0.69
N THR A 400 -8.27 17.00 -0.33
CA THR A 400 -9.69 17.14 -0.62
C THR A 400 -10.42 15.84 -0.27
N LEU A 401 -11.41 15.93 0.62
CA LEU A 401 -12.40 14.87 0.78
C LEU A 401 -13.39 14.98 -0.39
N LEU A 402 -13.55 13.89 -1.13
CA LEU A 402 -14.37 13.83 -2.33
C LEU A 402 -15.74 13.23 -2.06
N GLY A 403 -16.73 13.76 -2.76
CA GLY A 403 -18.08 13.24 -2.82
C GLY A 403 -18.15 11.87 -3.48
N THR A 404 -19.17 11.12 -3.10
CA THR A 404 -19.56 9.88 -3.78
C THR A 404 -20.74 10.14 -4.71
N ASP A 405 -20.87 11.34 -5.28
CA ASP A 405 -22.02 11.70 -6.12
C ASP A 405 -21.98 11.08 -7.53
#